data_AF-A0AAD9GCD7-F1
#
_entry.id   AF-A0AAD9GCD7-F1
#
_cell.length_a   1.000
_cell.length_b   1.000
_cell.length_c   1.000
_cell.angle_alpha   90.00
_cell.angle_beta   90.00
_cell.angle_gamma   90.00
#
_symmetry.space_group_name_H-M   'P 1'
#
loop_
_entity.id
_entity.type
_entity.pdbx_description
1 polymer ?
#
loop_
_entity_poly.entity_id
_entity_poly.type
_entity_poly.pdbx_seq_one_letter_code
_entity_poly.pdbx_strand_id
1 'polypeptide(L)'
;MTNPQDSSTTTAMTMTAKKAEVILGSDNYFHWEFAMRMTLARKGLLAHVQVVKDPAEMTEGWLLNDMKALGLIAQGVAVEHHTKIRSVTSAIQAWNTLRDFYNRTTMHNRVTMTRRLHEFKMEEGSTMAQHLDKFDELIVGLQTLGEPLNEDRQLVILISSLPAEYELIASIVENSRDTTLIENTSDKRRRSQLNAH
;
A
#
# COMPACT_ATOMS: atom_id res chain seq x y z
N MET A 1 -71.10 -14.42 -5.24
CA MET A 1 -70.78 -13.38 -4.25
C MET A 1 -69.89 -14.07 -3.22
N THR A 2 -68.59 -13.84 -3.05
CA THR A 2 -67.72 -12.65 -3.16
C THR A 2 -66.26 -13.15 -3.17
N ASN A 3 -65.39 -12.59 -4.03
CA ASN A 3 -63.94 -12.46 -3.76
C ASN A 3 -63.76 -11.21 -2.84
N PRO A 4 -62.65 -10.90 -2.11
CA PRO A 4 -61.25 -11.18 -2.51
C PRO A 4 -60.16 -11.27 -1.39
N GLN A 5 -58.90 -11.54 -1.82
CA GLN A 5 -57.62 -11.04 -1.24
C GLN A 5 -57.24 -11.55 0.18
N ASP A 6 -56.00 -11.77 0.61
CA ASP A 6 -54.62 -11.63 0.11
C ASP A 6 -53.76 -12.16 1.27
N SER A 7 -52.67 -12.89 1.03
CA SER A 7 -51.64 -13.19 2.04
C SER A 7 -50.37 -13.72 1.38
N SER A 8 -49.75 -12.87 0.55
CA SER A 8 -48.32 -13.01 0.25
C SER A 8 -47.53 -12.44 1.42
N THR A 9 -47.09 -13.29 2.35
CA THR A 9 -46.14 -12.88 3.40
C THR A 9 -44.72 -12.93 2.84
N THR A 10 -44.31 -11.82 2.21
CA THR A 10 -42.89 -11.56 1.92
C THR A 10 -42.20 -11.16 3.22
N THR A 11 -41.52 -12.10 3.86
CA THR A 11 -40.58 -11.81 4.95
C THR A 11 -39.40 -11.04 4.37
N ALA A 12 -39.35 -9.73 4.62
CA ALA A 12 -38.18 -8.92 4.33
C ALA A 12 -37.00 -9.39 5.21
N MET A 13 -36.04 -10.08 4.60
CA MET A 13 -34.73 -10.30 5.22
C MET A 13 -33.97 -8.98 5.20
N THR A 14 -33.93 -8.31 6.35
CA THR A 14 -33.00 -7.20 6.59
C THR A 14 -31.57 -7.76 6.61
N MET A 15 -30.93 -7.79 5.45
CA MET A 15 -29.49 -7.98 5.35
C MET A 15 -28.81 -6.72 5.89
N THR A 16 -28.53 -6.72 7.20
CA THR A 16 -27.61 -5.75 7.79
C THR A 16 -26.24 -6.03 7.19
N ALA A 17 -25.87 -5.28 6.14
CA ALA A 17 -24.52 -5.32 5.60
C ALA A 17 -23.55 -4.88 6.71
N LYS A 18 -22.89 -5.86 7.34
CA LYS A 18 -21.87 -5.64 8.35
C LYS A 18 -20.72 -4.93 7.64
N LYS A 19 -20.60 -3.62 7.85
CA LYS A 19 -19.54 -2.80 7.25
C LYS A 19 -18.20 -3.43 7.60
N ALA A 20 -17.41 -3.79 6.59
CA ALA A 20 -16.09 -4.37 6.79
C ALA A 20 -15.23 -3.38 7.59
N GLU A 21 -14.89 -3.77 8.81
CA GLU A 21 -14.01 -2.99 9.67
C GLU A 21 -12.58 -3.22 9.16
N VAL A 22 -11.89 -2.14 8.79
CA VAL A 22 -10.50 -2.24 8.31
C VAL A 22 -9.63 -2.50 9.53
N ILE A 23 -9.04 -3.69 9.61
CA ILE A 23 -8.12 -4.07 10.67
C ILE A 23 -6.68 -3.76 10.24
N LEU A 24 -5.90 -3.13 11.13
CA LEU A 24 -4.49 -2.80 10.89
C LEU A 24 -3.65 -4.08 10.85
N GLY A 25 -3.10 -4.37 9.68
CA GLY A 25 -2.08 -5.37 9.42
C GLY A 25 -0.72 -4.71 9.14
N SER A 26 0.16 -5.45 8.47
CA SER A 26 1.55 -5.01 8.23
C SER A 26 1.73 -4.05 7.05
N ASP A 27 0.81 -4.05 6.08
CA ASP A 27 0.93 -3.39 4.78
C ASP A 27 -0.19 -2.38 4.48
N ASN A 28 -1.20 -2.27 5.34
CA ASN A 28 -2.39 -1.46 5.10
C ASN A 28 -2.50 -0.20 5.98
N TYR A 29 -1.41 0.23 6.61
CA TYR A 29 -1.42 1.31 7.61
C TYR A 29 -2.13 2.58 7.14
N PHE A 30 -1.86 3.07 5.92
CA PHE A 30 -2.50 4.30 5.41
C PHE A 30 -4.01 4.15 5.19
N HIS A 31 -4.45 2.97 4.72
CA HIS A 31 -5.87 2.68 4.55
C HIS A 31 -6.57 2.56 5.91
N TRP A 32 -5.92 1.88 6.86
CA TRP A 32 -6.40 1.78 8.24
C TRP A 32 -6.47 3.14 8.93
N GLU A 33 -5.41 3.96 8.84
CA GLU A 33 -5.35 5.30 9.43
C GLU A 33 -6.53 6.13 8.95
N PHE A 34 -6.75 6.17 7.64
CA PHE A 34 -7.87 6.90 7.07
C PHE A 34 -9.22 6.37 7.57
N ALA A 35 -9.41 5.05 7.51
CA ALA A 35 -10.66 4.40 7.92
C ALA A 35 -10.97 4.60 9.41
N MET A 36 -9.94 4.49 10.27
CA MET A 36 -10.04 4.69 11.71
C MET A 36 -10.33 6.16 12.03
N ARG A 37 -9.66 7.11 11.35
CA ARG A 37 -9.92 8.54 11.48
C ARG A 37 -11.37 8.88 11.13
N MET A 38 -11.90 8.31 10.04
CA MET A 38 -13.31 8.47 9.67
C MET A 38 -14.28 7.80 10.65
N THR A 39 -13.86 6.72 11.30
CA THR A 39 -14.66 6.05 12.33
C THR A 39 -14.74 6.84 13.63
N LEU A 40 -13.62 7.41 14.09
CA LEU A 40 -13.57 8.32 15.22
C LEU A 40 -14.38 9.59 14.95
N ALA A 41 -14.25 10.18 13.75
CA ALA A 41 -15.01 11.36 13.35
C ALA A 41 -16.53 11.13 13.43
N ARG A 42 -17.01 10.00 12.87
CA ARG A 42 -18.44 9.63 12.91
C ARG A 42 -18.98 9.46 14.33
N LYS A 43 -18.10 9.06 15.27
CA LYS A 43 -18.45 8.88 16.67
C LYS A 43 -18.22 10.13 17.53
N GLY A 44 -17.79 11.25 16.93
CA GLY A 44 -17.48 12.50 17.65
C GLY A 44 -16.20 12.42 18.49
N LEU A 45 -15.30 11.48 18.20
CA LEU A 45 -14.11 11.18 19.01
C LEU A 45 -12.80 11.63 18.35
N LEU A 46 -12.85 12.29 17.19
CA LEU A 46 -11.66 12.64 16.41
C LEU A 46 -10.67 13.52 17.17
N ALA A 47 -11.14 14.42 18.03
CA ALA A 47 -10.28 15.31 18.81
C ALA A 47 -9.28 14.55 19.70
N HIS A 48 -9.64 13.34 20.16
CA HIS A 48 -8.81 12.50 21.03
C HIS A 48 -7.57 11.90 20.36
N VAL A 49 -7.45 12.01 19.02
CA VAL A 49 -6.25 11.59 18.27
C VAL A 49 -5.56 12.75 17.55
N GLN A 50 -6.05 13.98 17.72
CA GLN A 50 -5.48 15.19 17.10
C GLN A 50 -4.85 16.14 18.11
N VAL A 51 -5.42 16.23 19.30
CA VAL A 51 -5.02 17.21 20.32
C VAL A 51 -4.49 16.49 21.54
N VAL A 52 -3.27 16.84 21.95
CA VAL A 52 -2.77 16.49 23.28
C VAL A 52 -3.35 17.51 24.25
N LYS A 53 -4.23 17.05 25.14
CA LYS A 53 -4.86 17.91 26.14
C LYS A 53 -4.01 18.00 27.40
N ASP A 54 -3.94 19.18 28.01
CA ASP A 54 -3.31 19.35 29.32
C ASP A 54 -4.07 18.51 30.38
N PRO A 55 -3.37 17.69 31.19
CA PRO A 55 -3.98 16.95 32.30
C PRO A 55 -4.90 17.79 33.21
N ALA A 56 -4.58 19.06 33.43
CA ALA A 56 -5.38 19.96 34.25
C ALA A 56 -6.76 20.31 33.64
N GLU A 57 -6.90 20.16 32.32
CA GLU A 57 -8.14 20.47 31.58
C GLU A 57 -8.95 19.20 31.20
N MET A 58 -8.48 18.03 31.63
CA MET A 58 -9.16 16.76 31.37
C MET A 58 -10.35 16.59 32.32
N THR A 59 -11.55 16.82 31.79
CA THR A 59 -12.80 16.50 32.50
C THR A 59 -13.06 15.00 32.51
N GLU A 60 -13.90 14.53 33.43
CA GLU A 60 -14.34 13.13 33.46
C GLU A 60 -14.99 12.69 32.13
N GLY A 61 -15.80 13.56 31.52
CA GLY A 61 -16.39 13.32 30.21
C GLY A 61 -15.35 13.19 29.09
N TRP A 62 -14.26 13.95 29.17
CA TRP A 62 -13.13 13.80 28.24
C TRP A 62 -12.44 12.45 28.44
N LEU A 63 -12.11 12.08 29.68
CA LEU A 63 -11.46 10.80 30.00
C LEU A 63 -12.30 9.60 29.53
N LEU A 64 -13.62 9.65 29.73
CA LEU A 64 -14.54 8.60 29.27
C LEU A 64 -14.52 8.47 27.74
N ASN A 65 -14.56 9.59 27.01
CA ASN A 65 -14.52 9.58 25.55
C ASN A 65 -13.13 9.19 25.01
N ASP A 66 -12.06 9.52 25.73
CA ASP A 66 -10.70 9.09 25.42
C ASP A 66 -10.57 7.56 25.52
N MET A 67 -11.08 6.96 26.59
CA MET A 67 -11.11 5.50 26.73
C MET A 67 -11.94 4.83 25.63
N LYS A 68 -13.07 5.43 25.21
CA LYS A 68 -13.84 4.93 24.06
C LYS A 68 -13.05 4.99 22.76
N ALA A 69 -12.34 6.09 22.51
CA ALA A 69 -11.49 6.25 21.34
C ALA A 69 -10.34 5.23 21.34
N LEU A 70 -9.69 5.04 22.49
CA LEU A 70 -8.65 4.02 22.69
C LEU A 70 -9.19 2.61 22.41
N GLY A 71 -10.36 2.28 22.94
CA GLY A 71 -11.01 0.98 22.72
C GLY A 71 -11.32 0.71 21.24
N LEU A 72 -11.72 1.73 20.48
CA LEU A 72 -11.94 1.61 19.03
C LEU A 72 -10.64 1.39 18.26
N ILE A 73 -9.59 2.15 18.61
CA ILE A 73 -8.26 1.97 18.00
C ILE A 73 -7.78 0.54 18.26
N ALA A 74 -7.86 0.06 19.50
CA ALA A 74 -7.41 -1.29 19.86
C ALA A 74 -8.19 -2.40 19.12
N GLN A 75 -9.52 -2.24 18.96
CA GLN A 75 -10.36 -3.17 18.19
C GLN A 75 -10.00 -3.17 16.70
N GLY A 76 -9.59 -2.02 16.16
CA GLY A 76 -9.14 -1.91 14.78
C GLY A 76 -7.73 -2.42 14.52
N VAL A 77 -7.03 -3.00 15.49
CA VAL A 77 -5.64 -3.47 15.33
C VAL A 77 -5.61 -5.00 15.38
N ALA A 78 -4.88 -5.64 14.46
CA ALA A 78 -4.72 -7.09 14.50
C ALA A 78 -3.98 -7.52 15.78
N VAL A 79 -4.32 -8.70 16.29
CA VAL A 79 -3.83 -9.21 17.58
C VAL A 79 -2.30 -9.23 17.67
N GLU A 80 -1.62 -9.56 16.58
CA GLU A 80 -0.15 -9.56 16.47
C GLU A 80 0.50 -8.19 16.71
N HIS A 81 -0.24 -7.10 16.55
CA HIS A 81 0.21 -5.74 16.77
C HIS A 81 -0.24 -5.15 18.11
N HIS A 82 -1.10 -5.83 18.89
CA HIS A 82 -1.59 -5.35 20.20
C HIS A 82 -0.47 -5.08 21.20
N THR A 83 0.61 -5.87 21.16
CA THR A 83 1.78 -5.69 22.03
C THR A 83 2.38 -4.28 21.93
N LYS A 84 2.23 -3.61 20.78
CA LYS A 84 2.75 -2.25 20.53
C LYS A 84 1.98 -1.18 21.28
N ILE A 85 0.69 -1.40 21.55
CA ILE A 85 -0.18 -0.44 22.24
C ILE A 85 -0.62 -0.92 23.63
N ARG A 86 -0.12 -2.05 24.12
CA ARG A 86 -0.58 -2.68 25.37
C ARG A 86 -0.40 -1.79 26.61
N SER A 87 0.65 -0.96 26.65
CA SER A 87 0.98 -0.11 27.80
C SER A 87 0.48 1.32 27.68
N VAL A 88 -0.17 1.70 26.58
CA VAL A 88 -0.66 3.07 26.39
C VAL A 88 -1.95 3.27 27.17
N THR A 89 -2.15 4.48 27.70
CA THR A 89 -3.29 4.80 28.57
C THR A 89 -4.25 5.82 27.96
N SER A 90 -3.94 6.34 26.77
CA SER A 90 -4.79 7.29 26.05
C SER A 90 -4.86 7.01 24.55
N ALA A 91 -5.93 7.49 23.92
CA ALA A 91 -6.15 7.32 22.49
C ALA A 91 -5.04 7.97 21.66
N ILE A 92 -4.59 9.17 22.04
CA ILE A 92 -3.51 9.90 21.36
C ILE A 92 -2.17 9.16 21.45
N GLN A 93 -1.88 8.51 22.58
CA GLN A 93 -0.68 7.69 22.73
C GLN A 93 -0.73 6.48 21.79
N ALA A 94 -1.83 5.73 21.79
CA ALA A 94 -2.01 4.60 20.88
C ALA A 94 -1.84 5.02 19.41
N TRP A 95 -2.49 6.11 19.02
CA TRP A 95 -2.43 6.67 17.67
C TRP A 95 -1.01 7.01 17.25
N ASN A 96 -0.28 7.76 18.08
CA ASN A 96 1.09 8.16 17.79
C ASN A 96 2.05 6.95 17.79
N THR A 97 1.90 6.01 18.73
CA THR A 97 2.74 4.80 18.76
C THR A 97 2.58 3.97 17.49
N LEU A 98 1.35 3.78 17.01
CA LEU A 98 1.11 3.08 15.75
C LEU A 98 1.68 3.88 14.58
N ARG A 99 1.37 5.17 14.47
CA ARG A 99 1.89 6.03 13.41
C ARG A 99 3.40 5.99 13.32
N ASP A 100 4.08 6.18 14.42
CA ASP A 100 5.54 6.28 14.45
C ASP A 100 6.17 4.92 14.12
N PHE A 101 5.58 3.81 14.60
CA PHE A 101 6.02 2.47 14.24
C PHE A 101 5.89 2.19 12.74
N TYR A 102 4.72 2.43 12.15
CA TYR A 102 4.48 2.11 10.75
C TYR A 102 5.16 3.10 9.81
N ASN A 103 5.27 4.39 10.17
CA ASN A 103 6.06 5.34 9.41
C ASN A 103 7.55 4.97 9.45
N ARG A 104 8.10 4.65 10.63
CA ARG A 104 9.51 4.24 10.75
C ARG A 104 9.79 2.95 9.99
N THR A 105 8.91 1.96 10.11
CA THR A 105 9.01 0.69 9.39
C THR A 105 8.93 0.93 7.87
N THR A 106 7.97 1.74 7.41
CA THR A 106 7.84 2.09 5.98
C THR A 106 9.07 2.83 5.48
N MET A 107 9.59 3.80 6.22
CA MET A 107 10.80 4.55 5.84
C MET A 107 12.03 3.65 5.84
N HIS A 108 12.20 2.79 6.84
CA HIS A 108 13.30 1.84 6.88
C HIS A 108 13.23 0.86 5.71
N ASN A 109 12.04 0.34 5.40
CA ASN A 109 11.81 -0.56 4.28
C ASN A 109 12.08 0.15 2.94
N ARG A 110 11.64 1.40 2.78
CA ARG A 110 11.94 2.23 1.60
C ARG A 110 13.44 2.42 1.42
N VAL A 111 14.15 2.88 2.46
CA VAL A 111 15.62 3.04 2.41
C VAL A 111 16.31 1.72 2.07
N THR A 112 15.86 0.62 2.66
CA THR A 112 16.43 -0.72 2.40
C THR A 112 16.19 -1.17 0.96
N MET A 113 14.98 -0.97 0.42
CA MET A 113 14.68 -1.31 -0.98
C MET A 113 15.40 -0.41 -1.97
N THR A 114 15.44 0.91 -1.73
CA THR A 114 16.19 1.85 -2.57
C THR A 114 17.67 1.49 -2.60
N ARG A 115 18.25 1.14 -1.45
CA ARG A 115 19.64 0.67 -1.38
C ARG A 115 19.85 -0.61 -2.16
N ARG A 116 19.01 -1.63 -1.95
CA ARG A 116 19.05 -2.89 -2.72
C ARG A 116 18.93 -2.65 -4.22
N LEU A 117 18.11 -1.69 -4.65
CA LEU A 117 17.94 -1.31 -6.04
C LEU A 117 19.22 -0.70 -6.63
N HIS A 118 19.86 0.23 -5.93
CA HIS A 118 21.09 0.85 -6.40
C HIS A 118 22.29 -0.10 -6.40
N GLU A 119 22.32 -1.02 -5.44
CA GLU A 119 23.38 -2.03 -5.29
C GLU A 119 23.07 -3.32 -6.05
N PHE A 120 21.96 -3.38 -6.81
CA PHE A 120 21.51 -4.60 -7.48
C PHE A 120 22.51 -5.01 -8.58
N LYS A 121 23.20 -6.12 -8.33
CA LYS A 121 24.20 -6.72 -9.21
C LYS A 121 24.08 -8.24 -9.13
N MET A 122 24.36 -8.91 -10.24
CA MET A 122 24.45 -10.36 -10.27
C MET A 122 25.61 -10.82 -9.38
N GLU A 123 25.31 -11.74 -8.46
CA GLU A 123 26.31 -12.29 -7.56
C GLU A 123 27.24 -13.24 -8.32
N GLU A 124 28.54 -13.21 -7.99
CA GLU A 124 29.53 -14.12 -8.56
C GLU A 124 29.14 -15.58 -8.28
N GLY A 125 29.13 -16.41 -9.33
CA GLY A 125 28.73 -17.82 -9.23
C GLY A 125 27.21 -18.07 -9.18
N SER A 126 26.37 -17.02 -9.22
CA SER A 126 24.91 -17.19 -9.38
C SER A 126 24.52 -17.49 -10.83
N THR A 127 23.36 -18.11 -11.02
CA THR A 127 22.79 -18.32 -12.36
C THR A 127 21.89 -17.15 -12.77
N MET A 128 21.71 -16.94 -14.08
CA MET A 128 20.79 -15.92 -14.60
C MET A 128 19.37 -16.09 -14.06
N ALA A 129 18.87 -17.32 -13.93
CA ALA A 129 17.54 -17.59 -13.41
C ALA A 129 17.39 -17.11 -11.95
N GLN A 130 18.36 -17.44 -11.09
CA GLN A 130 18.37 -16.96 -9.69
C GLN A 130 18.47 -15.44 -9.60
N HIS A 131 19.18 -14.80 -10.54
CA HIS A 131 19.27 -13.35 -10.62
C HIS A 131 17.93 -12.71 -11.00
N LEU A 132 17.20 -13.30 -11.95
CA LEU A 132 15.85 -12.87 -12.34
C LEU A 132 14.86 -13.05 -11.20
N ASP A 133 14.90 -14.16 -10.46
CA ASP A 133 14.05 -14.38 -9.29
C ASP A 133 14.25 -13.27 -8.23
N LYS A 134 15.52 -12.93 -7.93
CA LYS A 134 15.86 -11.83 -7.01
C LYS A 134 15.42 -10.47 -7.53
N PHE A 135 15.45 -10.27 -8.85
CA PHE A 135 14.96 -9.05 -9.48
C PHE A 135 13.45 -8.92 -9.32
N ASP A 136 12.69 -9.99 -9.57
CA ASP A 136 11.23 -10.00 -9.40
C ASP A 136 10.82 -9.73 -7.95
N GLU A 137 11.52 -10.34 -6.98
CA GLU A 137 11.32 -10.04 -5.55
C GLU A 137 11.51 -8.55 -5.23
N LEU A 138 12.52 -7.91 -5.85
CA LEU A 138 12.81 -6.49 -5.66
C LEU A 138 11.71 -5.61 -6.26
N ILE A 139 11.20 -5.96 -7.46
CA ILE A 139 10.09 -5.24 -8.09
C ILE A 139 8.81 -5.36 -7.27
N VAL A 140 8.46 -6.57 -6.82
CA VAL A 140 7.30 -6.79 -5.94
C VAL A 140 7.47 -6.01 -4.63
N GLY A 141 8.66 -6.03 -4.02
CA GLY A 141 8.97 -5.25 -2.82
C GLY A 141 8.71 -3.75 -3.01
N LEU A 142 9.18 -3.15 -4.11
CA LEU A 142 8.93 -1.75 -4.42
C LEU A 142 7.44 -1.44 -4.67
N GLN A 143 6.72 -2.34 -5.35
CA GLN A 143 5.28 -2.21 -5.57
C GLN A 143 4.50 -2.20 -4.25
N THR A 144 4.83 -3.08 -3.31
CA THR A 144 4.17 -3.12 -1.98
C THR A 144 4.38 -1.85 -1.17
N LEU A 145 5.48 -1.13 -1.40
CA LEU A 145 5.75 0.18 -0.77
C LEU A 145 5.10 1.36 -1.51
N GLY A 146 4.39 1.10 -2.61
CA GLY A 146 3.74 2.12 -3.45
C GLY A 146 4.69 2.84 -4.40
N GLU A 147 5.83 2.23 -4.73
CA GLU A 147 6.85 2.80 -5.64
C GLU A 147 7.08 1.89 -6.86
N PRO A 148 6.06 1.61 -7.69
CA PRO A 148 6.23 0.75 -8.86
C PRO A 148 7.23 1.35 -9.87
N LEU A 149 8.09 0.50 -10.43
CA LEU A 149 8.95 0.86 -11.55
C LEU A 149 8.26 0.55 -12.88
N ASN A 150 8.39 1.45 -13.86
CA ASN A 150 7.93 1.17 -15.21
C ASN A 150 8.85 0.16 -15.93
N GLU A 151 8.36 -0.48 -16.98
CA GLU A 151 9.08 -1.55 -17.69
C GLU A 151 10.43 -1.11 -18.27
N ASP A 152 10.56 0.16 -18.68
CA ASP A 152 11.82 0.70 -19.19
C ASP A 152 12.87 0.82 -18.08
N ARG A 153 12.50 1.36 -16.91
CA ARG A 153 13.42 1.44 -15.76
C ARG A 153 13.76 0.06 -15.23
N GLN A 154 12.81 -0.87 -15.23
CA GLN A 154 13.08 -2.26 -14.88
C GLN A 154 14.14 -2.86 -15.80
N LEU A 155 13.99 -2.70 -17.13
CA LEU A 155 14.96 -3.20 -18.09
C LEU A 155 16.35 -2.58 -17.88
N VAL A 156 16.43 -1.25 -17.74
CA VAL A 156 17.70 -0.55 -17.54
C VAL A 156 18.44 -1.09 -16.30
N ILE A 157 17.72 -1.29 -15.20
CA ILE A 157 18.30 -1.82 -13.96
C ILE A 157 18.77 -3.26 -14.16
N LEU A 158 17.95 -4.10 -14.79
CA LEU A 158 18.30 -5.50 -15.05
C LEU A 158 19.55 -5.60 -15.93
N ILE A 159 19.61 -4.88 -17.05
CA ILE A 159 20.78 -4.89 -17.94
C ILE A 159 22.01 -4.36 -17.23
N SER A 160 21.88 -3.23 -16.52
CA SER A 160 22.98 -2.62 -15.77
C SER A 160 23.49 -3.51 -14.63
N SER A 161 22.71 -4.49 -14.17
CA SER A 161 23.06 -5.37 -13.06
C SER A 161 23.92 -6.57 -13.47
N LEU A 162 24.00 -6.86 -14.77
CA LEU A 162 24.72 -8.03 -15.29
C LEU A 162 26.25 -7.82 -15.30
N PRO A 163 27.04 -8.89 -15.17
CA PRO A 163 28.49 -8.82 -15.29
C PRO A 163 28.91 -8.73 -16.77
N ALA A 164 30.17 -8.35 -17.00
CA ALA A 164 30.72 -8.10 -18.34
C ALA A 164 30.57 -9.29 -19.31
N GLU A 165 30.53 -10.51 -18.78
CA GLU A 165 30.33 -11.74 -19.55
C GLU A 165 29.00 -11.77 -20.34
N TYR A 166 28.02 -10.95 -19.92
CA TYR A 166 26.72 -10.82 -20.57
C TYR A 166 26.59 -9.54 -21.41
N GLU A 167 27.67 -8.78 -21.63
CA GLU A 167 27.65 -7.52 -22.41
C GLU A 167 27.07 -7.70 -23.81
N LEU A 168 27.36 -8.82 -24.47
CA LEU A 168 26.82 -9.11 -25.80
C LEU A 168 25.28 -9.23 -25.77
N ILE A 169 24.74 -9.91 -24.75
CA ILE A 169 23.29 -10.07 -24.58
C ILE A 169 22.65 -8.74 -24.20
N ALA A 170 23.27 -7.99 -23.28
CA ALA A 170 22.86 -6.64 -22.92
C ALA A 170 22.75 -5.72 -24.15
N SER A 171 23.80 -5.68 -24.99
CA SER A 171 23.84 -4.84 -26.19
C SER A 171 22.78 -5.23 -27.23
N ILE A 172 22.52 -6.52 -27.42
CA ILE A 172 21.45 -6.97 -28.33
C ILE A 172 20.08 -6.51 -27.82
N VAL A 173 19.82 -6.63 -26.52
CA VAL A 173 18.54 -6.25 -25.92
C VAL A 173 18.34 -4.73 -26.00
N GLU A 174 19.37 -3.93 -25.70
CA GLU A 174 19.34 -2.46 -25.85
C GLU A 174 19.00 -2.05 -27.29
N ASN A 175 19.70 -2.61 -28.28
CA ASN A 175 19.49 -2.27 -29.69
C ASN A 175 18.13 -2.78 -30.23
N SER A 176 17.62 -3.90 -29.71
CA SER A 176 16.34 -4.46 -30.16
C SER A 176 15.15 -3.54 -29.83
N ARG A 177 15.17 -2.81 -28.70
CA ARG A 177 14.12 -1.84 -28.38
C ARG A 177 14.19 -0.60 -29.27
N ASP A 178 15.38 -0.14 -29.62
CA ASP A 178 15.55 0.96 -30.57
C ASP A 178 15.01 0.60 -31.97
N THR A 179 15.18 -0.64 -32.43
CA THR A 179 14.59 -1.06 -33.71
C THR A 179 13.07 -0.92 -33.72
N THR A 180 12.37 -1.24 -32.62
CA THR A 180 10.90 -1.08 -32.54
C THR A 180 10.45 0.38 -32.53
N LEU A 181 11.23 1.29 -31.95
CA LEU A 181 10.95 2.74 -31.97
C LEU A 181 11.24 3.34 -33.35
N ILE A 182 12.33 2.92 -33.99
CA ILE A 182 12.72 3.36 -35.34
C ILE A 182 11.75 2.82 -36.40
N GLU A 183 11.30 1.57 -36.29
CA GLU A 183 10.25 1.01 -37.17
C GLU A 183 8.93 1.74 -36.98
N ASN A 184 8.47 1.97 -35.75
CA ASN A 184 7.20 2.68 -35.50
C ASN A 184 7.22 4.14 -35.97
N THR A 185 8.36 4.82 -35.86
CA THR A 185 8.50 6.21 -36.34
C THR A 185 8.64 6.30 -37.86
N SER A 186 9.33 5.35 -38.48
CA SER A 186 9.41 5.25 -39.95
C SER A 186 8.06 4.85 -40.57
N ASP A 187 7.31 3.94 -39.96
CA ASP A 187 5.95 3.57 -40.39
C ASP A 187 4.94 4.70 -40.19
N LYS A 188 5.01 5.45 -39.08
CA LYS A 188 4.17 6.65 -38.90
C LYS A 188 4.49 7.73 -39.94
N ARG A 189 5.77 7.98 -40.25
CA ARG A 189 6.16 8.91 -41.32
C ARG A 189 5.65 8.45 -42.69
N ARG A 190 5.76 7.15 -42.99
CA ARG A 190 5.30 6.56 -44.25
C ARG A 190 3.78 6.67 -44.40
N ARG A 191 3.01 6.39 -43.34
CA ARG A 191 1.54 6.55 -43.29
C ARG A 191 1.11 8.02 -43.41
N SER A 192 1.84 8.95 -42.81
CA SER A 192 1.53 10.38 -42.91
C SER A 192 1.77 10.94 -44.32
N GLN A 193 2.71 10.38 -45.09
CA GLN A 193 2.94 10.79 -46.48
C GLN A 193 1.92 10.18 -47.46
N LEU A 194 1.41 8.97 -47.16
CA LEU A 194 0.39 8.31 -47.99
C LEU A 194 -1.01 8.94 -47.86
N ASN A 195 -1.30 9.61 -46.75
CA ASN A 195 -2.61 10.26 -46.51
C ASN A 195 -2.64 11.75 -46.90
N ALA A 196 -1.59 12.26 -47.56
CA ALA A 196 -1.44 13.66 -47.95
C ALA A 196 -1.58 13.89 -49.48
N HIS A 197 -2.19 12.93 -50.19
CA HIS A 197 -2.63 13.03 -51.59
C HIS A 197 -4.09 12.58 -51.67
#